data_AF-G8QYK6-F1
#
_entry.id   AF-G8QYK6-F1
#
_cell.length_a   1.000
_cell.length_b   1.000
_cell.length_c   1.000
_cell.angle_alpha   90.00
_cell.angle_beta   90.00
_cell.angle_gamma   90.00
#
_symmetry.space_group_name_H-M   'P 1'
#
loop_
_entity.id
_entity.type
_entity.pdbx_description
1 polymer ?
#
loop_
_entity_poly.entity_id
_entity_poly.type
_entity_poly.pdbx_seq_one_letter_code
_entity_poly.pdbx_strand_id
1 'polypeptide(L)'
;MKKTVAFLACILLLCIVPLGAEVIDYTQSTQLIVQKIMDNQGVSTIKQIDPDKVSDAQLERLGDAVMGILIPDEQQHAWMDQMMGGEGSLQLAAKHKWIAYSYLKNDGNLTSAGWGSEMLGSGMMMSGWNNAWYGINGMRGWPLWSGILVFLLVAGIIFLAIVLSIRFFTPGGFSKRGKKASETETPLSILKQRYAKGEITKEEFLEMKETLLK
;
A
#
# COMPACT_ATOMS: atom_id res chain seq x y z
N MET A 1 -3.19 4.96 -36.76
CA MET A 1 -2.18 5.14 -35.70
C MET A 1 -2.23 6.51 -35.04
N LYS A 2 -2.29 7.64 -35.75
CA LYS A 2 -2.33 8.98 -35.12
C LYS A 2 -3.61 9.27 -34.30
N LYS A 3 -4.77 8.76 -34.76
CA LYS A 3 -6.07 8.97 -34.10
C LYS A 3 -6.25 8.15 -32.81
N THR A 4 -5.64 6.96 -32.74
CA THR A 4 -5.69 6.09 -31.55
C THR A 4 -4.77 6.58 -30.43
N VAL A 5 -3.63 7.19 -30.78
CA VAL A 5 -2.72 7.82 -29.81
C VAL A 5 -3.34 9.10 -29.21
N ALA A 6 -4.03 9.91 -30.02
CA ALA A 6 -4.73 11.10 -29.54
C ALA A 6 -5.90 10.78 -28.59
N PHE A 7 -6.62 9.69 -28.84
CA PHE A 7 -7.74 9.27 -28.00
C PHE A 7 -7.27 8.74 -26.63
N LEU A 8 -6.19 7.96 -26.61
CA LEU A 8 -5.54 7.50 -25.38
C LEU A 8 -4.94 8.66 -24.57
N ALA A 9 -4.35 9.67 -25.23
CA ALA A 9 -3.83 10.85 -24.57
C ALA A 9 -4.93 11.72 -23.94
N CYS A 10 -6.10 11.84 -24.59
CA CYS A 10 -7.26 12.53 -24.01
C CYS A 10 -7.86 11.80 -22.81
N ILE A 11 -7.91 10.46 -22.84
CA ILE A 11 -8.36 9.65 -21.69
C ILE A 11 -7.36 9.77 -20.53
N LEU A 12 -6.05 9.78 -20.83
CA LEU A 12 -5.02 10.01 -19.83
C LEU A 12 -5.13 11.40 -19.20
N LEU A 13 -5.44 12.44 -19.99
CA LEU A 13 -5.66 13.81 -19.51
C LEU A 13 -6.96 13.96 -18.71
N LEU A 14 -8.02 13.24 -19.07
CA LEU A 14 -9.29 13.21 -18.33
C LEU A 14 -9.16 12.50 -16.96
N CYS A 15 -8.25 11.53 -16.83
CA CYS A 15 -7.95 10.90 -15.55
C CYS A 15 -7.09 11.76 -14.60
N ILE A 16 -6.51 12.86 -15.09
CA ILE A 16 -5.64 13.74 -14.29
C ILE A 16 -6.40 14.96 -13.74
N VAL A 17 -7.64 15.19 -14.15
CA VAL A 17 -8.47 16.22 -13.50
C VAL A 17 -8.96 15.63 -12.18
N PRO A 18 -8.46 16.04 -11.00
CA PRO A 18 -9.13 15.68 -9.79
C PRO A 18 -10.50 16.36 -9.88
N LEU A 19 -11.56 15.54 -9.89
CA LEU A 19 -12.89 15.99 -9.55
C LEU A 19 -12.74 16.79 -8.26
N GLY A 20 -12.96 18.10 -8.33
CA GLY A 20 -12.86 18.96 -7.16
C GLY A 20 -13.93 18.53 -6.16
N ALA A 21 -13.55 17.63 -5.25
CA ALA A 21 -14.19 17.56 -3.96
C ALA A 21 -14.01 18.96 -3.37
N GLU A 22 -15.12 19.60 -3.06
CA GLU A 22 -15.15 20.89 -2.38
C GLU A 22 -14.46 20.66 -1.02
N VAL A 23 -13.16 20.96 -0.96
CA VAL A 23 -12.36 20.75 0.25
C VAL A 23 -12.92 21.74 1.27
N ILE A 24 -13.70 21.23 2.23
CA ILE A 24 -14.14 22.02 3.37
C ILE A 24 -12.85 22.49 4.06
N ASP A 25 -12.57 23.79 3.97
CA ASP A 25 -11.37 24.36 4.57
C ASP A 25 -11.58 24.50 6.08
N TYR A 26 -11.35 23.40 6.80
CA TYR A 26 -11.43 23.33 8.26
C TYR A 26 -10.51 24.34 8.94
N THR A 27 -9.45 24.80 8.25
CA THR A 27 -8.55 25.83 8.75
C THR A 27 -9.26 27.18 8.83
N GLN A 28 -10.02 27.56 7.80
CA GLN A 28 -10.78 28.80 7.77
C GLN A 28 -11.90 28.81 8.80
N SER A 29 -12.64 27.70 8.94
CA SER A 29 -13.71 27.60 9.93
C SER A 29 -13.15 27.70 11.35
N THR A 30 -12.03 27.03 11.63
CA THR A 30 -11.31 27.11 12.92
C THR A 30 -10.89 28.55 13.21
N GLN A 31 -10.24 29.23 12.27
CA GLN A 31 -9.80 30.63 12.44
C GLN A 31 -10.97 31.57 12.72
N LEU A 32 -12.09 31.41 12.01
CA LEU A 32 -13.29 32.23 12.20
C LEU A 32 -13.91 32.02 13.58
N ILE A 33 -13.95 30.78 14.07
CA ILE A 33 -14.47 30.47 15.42
C ILE A 33 -13.55 31.05 16.48
N VAL A 34 -12.24 30.90 16.33
CA VAL A 34 -11.24 31.49 17.23
C VAL A 34 -11.34 33.01 17.24
N GLN A 35 -11.51 33.66 16.09
CA GLN A 35 -11.70 35.12 16.01
C GLN A 35 -12.93 35.55 16.81
N LYS A 36 -14.07 34.86 16.67
CA LYS A 36 -15.27 35.15 17.47
C LYS A 36 -15.04 35.00 18.98
N ILE A 37 -14.24 34.02 19.39
CA ILE A 37 -13.87 33.83 20.81
C ILE A 37 -12.99 35.00 21.27
N MET A 38 -12.04 35.43 20.45
CA MET A 38 -11.17 36.58 20.73
C MET A 38 -11.98 37.88 20.87
N ASP A 39 -12.90 38.13 19.93
CA ASP A 39 -13.77 39.31 19.94
C ASP A 39 -14.66 39.34 21.20
N ASN A 40 -15.22 38.18 21.58
CA ASN A 40 -16.05 38.06 22.79
C ASN A 40 -15.28 38.34 24.08
N GLN A 41 -13.98 38.03 24.12
CA GLN A 41 -13.13 38.27 25.28
C GLN A 41 -12.34 39.59 25.19
N GLY A 42 -12.45 40.32 24.07
CA GLY A 42 -11.72 41.57 23.85
C GLY A 42 -10.19 41.38 23.77
N VAL A 43 -9.73 40.22 23.28
CA VAL A 43 -8.31 39.88 23.17
C VAL A 43 -7.85 39.87 21.72
N SER A 44 -6.56 40.09 21.48
CA SER A 44 -6.03 40.23 20.11
C SER A 44 -5.25 38.99 19.64
N THR A 45 -4.96 38.05 20.52
CA THR A 45 -4.17 36.85 20.21
C THR A 45 -4.71 35.63 20.95
N ILE A 46 -4.56 34.43 20.35
CA ILE A 46 -5.01 33.15 20.93
C ILE A 46 -4.43 32.93 22.34
N LYS A 47 -3.18 33.33 22.56
CA LYS A 47 -2.48 33.17 23.86
C LYS A 47 -3.14 33.91 25.02
N GLN A 48 -3.91 34.94 24.71
CA GLN A 48 -4.61 35.78 25.68
C GLN A 48 -6.03 35.28 25.94
N ILE A 49 -6.52 34.32 25.16
CA ILE A 49 -7.82 33.69 25.39
C ILE A 49 -7.75 32.97 26.73
N ASP A 50 -8.73 33.26 27.58
CA ASP A 50 -8.98 32.53 28.81
C ASP A 50 -9.93 31.37 28.50
N PRO A 51 -9.45 30.11 28.43
CA PRO A 51 -10.28 28.98 28.03
C PRO A 51 -11.46 28.73 28.98
N ASP A 52 -11.35 29.12 30.24
CA ASP A 52 -12.39 28.92 31.27
C ASP A 52 -13.58 29.88 31.10
N LYS A 53 -13.40 30.95 30.33
CA LYS A 53 -14.46 31.92 29.98
C LYS A 53 -15.11 31.65 28.63
N VAL A 54 -14.65 30.64 27.89
CA VAL A 54 -15.24 30.26 26.61
C VAL A 54 -16.51 29.44 26.87
N SER A 55 -17.60 29.80 26.21
CA SER A 55 -18.86 29.05 26.37
C SER A 55 -18.74 27.62 25.83
N ASP A 56 -19.46 26.69 26.44
CA ASP A 56 -19.53 25.28 26.02
C ASP A 56 -19.85 25.12 24.53
N ALA A 57 -20.79 25.90 24.00
CA ALA A 57 -21.17 25.86 22.60
C ALA A 57 -20.05 26.35 21.66
N GLN A 58 -19.22 27.29 22.10
CA GLN A 58 -18.06 27.75 21.33
C GLN A 58 -16.93 26.73 21.39
N LEU A 59 -16.69 26.11 22.55
CA LEU A 59 -15.73 25.02 22.69
C LEU A 59 -16.13 23.81 21.84
N GLU A 60 -17.40 23.43 21.82
CA GLU A 60 -17.86 22.30 21.01
C GLU A 60 -17.65 22.56 19.52
N ARG A 61 -18.06 23.73 19.02
CA ARG A 61 -17.86 24.12 17.61
C ARG A 61 -16.39 24.24 17.23
N LEU A 62 -15.57 24.80 18.11
CA LEU A 62 -14.12 24.87 17.88
C LEU A 62 -13.50 23.48 17.84
N GLY A 63 -13.97 22.59 18.71
CA GLY A 63 -13.46 21.22 18.83
C GLY A 63 -13.73 20.38 17.60
N ASP A 64 -14.96 20.47 17.09
CA ASP A 64 -15.38 19.88 15.82
C ASP A 64 -14.52 20.38 14.64
N ALA A 65 -14.32 21.71 14.54
CA ALA A 65 -13.48 22.28 13.49
C ALA A 65 -12.00 21.85 13.59
N VAL A 66 -11.43 21.81 14.80
CA VAL A 66 -10.07 21.33 15.06
C VAL A 66 -9.94 19.83 14.75
N MET A 67 -10.99 19.05 15.05
CA MET A 67 -11.04 17.63 14.72
C MET A 67 -11.08 17.38 13.22
N GLY A 68 -11.79 18.21 12.45
CA GLY A 68 -11.75 18.19 10.98
C GLY A 68 -10.36 18.51 10.39
N ILE A 69 -9.51 19.29 11.08
CA ILE A 69 -8.10 19.47 10.68
C ILE A 69 -7.31 18.17 10.85
N LEU A 70 -7.60 17.40 11.90
CA LEU A 70 -6.89 16.16 12.24
C LEU A 70 -7.38 14.96 11.43
N ILE A 71 -8.67 14.91 11.13
CA ILE A 71 -9.31 13.91 10.30
C ILE A 71 -10.05 14.65 9.16
N PRO A 72 -9.33 15.02 8.08
CA PRO A 72 -9.93 15.75 6.97
C PRO A 72 -10.91 14.91 6.16
N ASP A 73 -10.78 13.58 6.23
CA ASP A 73 -11.67 12.64 5.56
C ASP A 73 -13.02 12.57 6.30
N GLU A 74 -14.07 13.07 5.64
CA GLU A 74 -15.42 13.18 6.21
C GLU A 74 -15.99 11.82 6.62
N GLN A 75 -15.71 10.75 5.86
CA GLN A 75 -16.21 9.42 6.18
C GLN A 75 -15.56 8.88 7.46
N GLN A 76 -14.26 9.12 7.64
CA GLN A 76 -13.55 8.77 8.86
C GLN A 76 -14.01 9.60 10.06
N HIS A 77 -14.25 10.90 9.88
CA HIS A 77 -14.77 11.77 10.93
C HIS A 77 -16.15 11.30 11.39
N ALA A 78 -17.09 11.11 10.46
CA ALA A 78 -18.45 10.65 10.74
C ALA A 78 -18.48 9.25 11.38
N TRP A 79 -17.62 8.33 10.91
CA TRP A 79 -17.50 7.00 11.50
C TRP A 79 -17.01 7.05 12.95
N MET A 80 -16.03 7.91 13.23
CA MET A 80 -15.55 8.13 14.59
C MET A 80 -16.63 8.75 15.49
N ASP A 81 -17.37 9.74 14.99
CA ASP A 81 -18.49 10.36 15.73
C ASP A 81 -19.52 9.31 16.12
N GLN A 82 -19.89 8.45 15.17
CA GLN A 82 -20.80 7.34 15.41
C GLN A 82 -20.27 6.36 16.46
N MET A 83 -18.97 6.06 16.45
CA MET A 83 -18.35 5.22 17.48
C MET A 83 -18.35 5.85 18.87
N MET A 84 -18.38 7.18 18.97
CA MET A 84 -18.38 7.91 20.25
C MET A 84 -19.76 8.29 20.75
N GLY A 85 -20.82 7.78 20.12
CA GLY A 85 -22.20 7.97 20.54
C GLY A 85 -23.09 8.67 19.51
N GLY A 86 -22.53 9.07 18.37
CA GLY A 86 -23.23 9.77 17.29
C GLY A 86 -23.28 11.29 17.48
N GLU A 87 -23.65 11.98 16.40
CA GLU A 87 -23.87 13.43 16.39
C GLU A 87 -24.83 13.86 17.52
N GLY A 88 -24.45 14.94 18.22
CA GLY A 88 -25.24 15.49 19.33
C GLY A 88 -25.21 14.67 20.62
N SER A 89 -24.45 13.57 20.68
CA SER A 89 -24.29 12.83 21.92
C SER A 89 -23.44 13.61 22.95
N LEU A 90 -23.76 13.46 24.23
CA LEU A 90 -23.02 14.11 25.33
C LEU A 90 -21.53 13.73 25.34
N GLN A 91 -21.23 12.50 24.94
CA GLN A 91 -19.86 11.96 24.90
C GLN A 91 -19.04 12.61 23.80
N LEU A 92 -19.62 12.73 22.60
CA LEU A 92 -19.00 13.41 21.47
C LEU A 92 -18.83 14.90 21.75
N ALA A 93 -19.88 15.56 22.24
CA ALA A 93 -19.82 16.98 22.63
C ALA A 93 -18.75 17.24 23.70
N ALA A 94 -18.64 16.38 24.71
CA ALA A 94 -17.59 16.48 25.72
C ALA A 94 -16.18 16.34 25.11
N LYS A 95 -16.01 15.45 24.13
CA LYS A 95 -14.74 15.28 23.45
C LYS A 95 -14.37 16.48 22.58
N HIS A 96 -15.31 17.01 21.80
CA HIS A 96 -15.10 18.25 21.03
C HIS A 96 -14.69 19.39 21.96
N LYS A 97 -15.44 19.62 23.05
CA LYS A 97 -15.10 20.65 24.04
C LYS A 97 -13.70 20.46 24.63
N TRP A 98 -13.31 19.23 24.91
CA TRP A 98 -11.99 18.92 25.46
C TRP A 98 -10.86 19.22 24.47
N ILE A 99 -11.03 18.83 23.20
CA ILE A 99 -10.06 19.11 22.13
C ILE A 99 -9.91 20.62 21.93
N ALA A 100 -11.01 21.36 21.90
CA ALA A 100 -10.98 22.82 21.83
C ALA A 100 -10.28 23.46 23.03
N TYR A 101 -10.59 23.00 24.24
CA TYR A 101 -9.98 23.51 25.45
C TYR A 101 -8.47 23.28 25.45
N SER A 102 -8.03 22.08 25.10
CA SER A 102 -6.62 21.73 24.98
C SER A 102 -5.94 22.54 23.86
N TYR A 103 -6.59 22.72 22.72
CA TYR A 103 -6.11 23.56 21.62
C TYR A 103 -5.88 25.01 22.05
N LEU A 104 -6.84 25.63 22.74
CA LEU A 104 -6.73 27.00 23.24
C LEU A 104 -5.63 27.14 24.31
N LYS A 105 -5.56 26.20 25.26
CA LYS A 105 -4.53 26.18 26.30
C LYS A 105 -3.11 26.04 25.74
N ASN A 106 -2.99 25.47 24.54
CA ASN A 106 -1.73 25.25 23.84
C ASN A 106 -1.46 26.28 22.74
N ASP A 107 -1.96 27.50 22.88
CA ASP A 107 -1.75 28.60 21.93
C ASP A 107 -2.20 28.29 20.49
N GLY A 108 -3.15 27.37 20.31
CA GLY A 108 -3.62 26.91 19.00
C GLY A 108 -2.73 25.86 18.34
N ASN A 109 -1.89 25.15 19.11
CA ASN A 109 -1.06 24.06 18.61
C ASN A 109 -1.81 22.72 18.63
N LEU A 110 -1.92 22.08 17.47
CA LEU A 110 -2.59 20.78 17.30
C LEU A 110 -1.80 19.61 17.91
N THR A 111 -0.46 19.70 18.03
CA THR A 111 0.37 18.58 18.52
C THR A 111 0.17 18.29 20.00
N SER A 112 -0.31 19.27 20.76
CA SER A 112 -0.60 19.17 22.19
C SER A 112 -2.09 19.20 22.53
N ALA A 113 -2.99 19.40 21.54
CA ALA A 113 -4.45 19.36 21.66
C ALA A 113 -5.03 17.97 22.02
N GLY A 114 -4.19 17.07 22.57
CA GLY A 114 -4.68 16.04 23.48
C GLY A 114 -4.98 14.66 22.87
N TRP A 115 -4.66 14.40 21.61
CA TRP A 115 -4.92 13.06 21.05
C TRP A 115 -4.02 11.97 21.64
N GLY A 116 -2.84 12.32 22.18
CA GLY A 116 -1.84 11.35 22.62
C GLY A 116 -1.36 11.43 24.06
N SER A 117 -1.37 12.60 24.73
CA SER A 117 -0.61 12.78 25.98
C SER A 117 -1.47 12.95 27.25
N GLU A 118 -2.63 13.61 27.15
CA GLU A 118 -3.51 13.87 28.30
C GLU A 118 -4.63 12.82 28.45
N MET A 119 -5.03 12.15 27.35
CA MET A 119 -5.96 11.01 27.40
C MET A 119 -5.34 9.75 28.05
N LEU A 120 -4.00 9.68 28.09
CA LEU A 120 -3.24 8.68 28.85
C LEU A 120 -3.27 8.91 30.37
N GLY A 121 -3.80 10.06 30.83
CA GLY A 121 -3.83 10.46 32.25
C GLY A 121 -5.05 9.99 33.03
N SER A 122 -6.11 9.49 32.38
CA SER A 122 -7.22 8.78 33.04
C SER A 122 -6.94 7.28 33.03
N GLY A 123 -6.03 6.85 33.90
CA GLY A 123 -5.46 5.51 34.00
C GLY A 123 -6.40 4.35 34.32
N MET A 124 -7.69 4.43 33.98
CA MET A 124 -8.68 3.40 34.30
C MET A 124 -9.36 2.77 33.07
N MET A 125 -9.26 3.36 31.87
CA MET A 125 -9.85 2.79 30.63
C MET A 125 -8.83 2.22 29.64
N MET A 126 -7.53 2.32 29.92
CA MET A 126 -6.46 1.90 29.00
C MET A 126 -6.08 0.41 29.06
N SER A 127 -6.57 -0.34 30.04
CA SER A 127 -6.31 -1.79 30.13
C SER A 127 -7.11 -2.59 29.08
N GLY A 128 -8.28 -2.09 28.68
CA GLY A 128 -9.13 -2.73 27.67
C GLY A 128 -8.73 -2.42 26.22
N TRP A 129 -8.24 -1.21 25.96
CA TRP A 129 -7.88 -0.79 24.60
C TRP A 129 -6.49 -1.23 24.17
N ASN A 130 -5.55 -1.45 25.08
CA ASN A 130 -4.24 -2.00 24.70
C ASN A 130 -4.36 -3.46 24.21
N ASN A 131 -5.23 -4.26 24.81
CA ASN A 131 -5.48 -5.64 24.33
C ASN A 131 -6.28 -5.67 23.01
N ALA A 132 -7.16 -4.70 22.76
CA ALA A 132 -7.89 -4.59 21.50
C ALA A 132 -7.04 -4.00 20.36
N TRP A 133 -6.15 -3.04 20.66
CA TRP A 133 -5.26 -2.42 19.66
C TRP A 133 -4.05 -3.31 19.32
N TYR A 134 -3.51 -4.08 20.26
CA TYR A 134 -2.59 -5.18 19.94
C TYR A 134 -3.28 -6.32 19.18
N GLY A 135 -4.61 -6.45 19.26
CA GLY A 135 -5.40 -7.40 18.48
C GLY A 135 -5.71 -6.96 17.05
N ILE A 136 -5.92 -5.65 16.81
CA ILE A 136 -6.28 -5.11 15.49
C ILE A 136 -5.07 -4.53 14.72
N ASN A 137 -4.01 -4.07 15.41
CA ASN A 137 -2.73 -3.71 14.78
C ASN A 137 -1.68 -4.84 14.81
N GLY A 138 -2.02 -6.02 15.32
CA GLY A 138 -1.24 -7.25 15.12
C GLY A 138 -1.06 -7.64 13.65
N MET A 139 -1.81 -7.00 12.73
CA MET A 139 -1.67 -7.16 11.28
C MET A 139 -0.94 -5.99 10.58
N ARG A 140 -0.49 -4.97 11.32
CA ARG A 140 0.44 -3.91 10.84
C ARG A 140 1.84 -4.02 11.45
N GLY A 141 2.03 -4.92 12.41
CA GLY A 141 3.33 -5.35 12.90
C GLY A 141 3.93 -6.50 12.07
N TRP A 142 3.71 -6.53 10.76
CA TRP A 142 4.50 -7.42 9.91
C TRP A 142 5.90 -6.80 9.86
N PRO A 143 6.93 -7.40 10.47
CA PRO A 143 8.28 -6.84 10.46
C PRO A 143 8.64 -6.47 9.02
N LEU A 144 9.19 -5.29 8.76
CA LEU A 144 9.54 -4.77 7.42
C LEU A 144 10.24 -5.78 6.49
N TRP A 145 10.86 -6.82 7.07
CA TRP A 145 11.38 -8.02 6.41
C TRP A 145 10.35 -8.86 5.62
N SER A 146 9.08 -8.83 5.98
CA SER A 146 8.01 -9.58 5.32
C SER A 146 7.49 -8.94 4.05
N GLY A 147 7.49 -7.62 3.97
CA GLY A 147 7.18 -6.89 2.74
C GLY A 147 8.20 -7.21 1.66
N ILE A 148 9.48 -7.35 2.04
CA ILE A 148 10.56 -7.82 1.15
C ILE A 148 10.35 -9.27 0.71
N LEU A 149 9.96 -10.17 1.61
CA LEU A 149 9.69 -11.57 1.25
C LEU A 149 8.49 -11.70 0.29
N VAL A 150 7.41 -10.96 0.54
CA VAL A 150 6.25 -10.95 -0.35
C VAL A 150 6.58 -10.30 -1.68
N PHE A 151 7.34 -9.20 -1.69
CA PHE A 151 7.81 -8.56 -2.92
C PHE A 151 8.70 -9.50 -3.75
N LEU A 152 9.64 -10.22 -3.12
CA LEU A 152 10.47 -11.22 -3.79
C LEU A 152 9.66 -12.42 -4.29
N LEU A 153 8.65 -12.85 -3.54
CA LEU A 153 7.76 -13.94 -3.93
C LEU A 153 6.91 -13.54 -5.14
N VAL A 154 6.33 -12.35 -5.13
CA VAL A 154 5.55 -11.80 -6.25
C VAL A 154 6.45 -11.57 -7.47
N ALA A 155 7.64 -11.00 -7.30
CA ALA A 155 8.62 -10.84 -8.37
C ALA A 155 9.07 -12.19 -8.95
N GLY A 156 9.26 -13.21 -8.09
CA GLY A 156 9.56 -14.58 -8.49
C GLY A 156 8.44 -15.23 -9.29
N ILE A 157 7.17 -15.07 -8.87
CA ILE A 157 6.00 -15.57 -9.60
C ILE A 157 5.89 -14.87 -10.96
N ILE A 158 6.08 -13.55 -11.03
CA ILE A 158 6.05 -12.81 -12.29
C ILE A 158 7.17 -13.30 -13.23
N PHE A 159 8.38 -13.49 -12.71
CA PHE A 159 9.48 -14.03 -13.50
C PHE A 159 9.19 -15.45 -14.01
N LEU A 160 8.66 -16.33 -13.16
CA LEU A 160 8.26 -17.68 -13.55
C LEU A 160 7.14 -17.69 -14.61
N ALA A 161 6.16 -16.79 -14.46
CA ALA A 161 5.08 -16.61 -15.41
C ALA A 161 5.60 -16.11 -16.77
N ILE A 162 6.59 -15.22 -16.79
CA ILE A 162 7.26 -14.78 -18.02
C ILE A 162 8.01 -15.93 -18.68
N VAL A 163 8.81 -16.70 -17.93
CA VAL A 163 9.56 -17.85 -18.47
C VAL A 163 8.62 -18.93 -19.02
N LEU A 164 7.55 -19.25 -18.28
CA LEU A 164 6.52 -20.20 -18.74
C LEU A 164 5.80 -19.66 -19.97
N SER A 165 5.43 -18.38 -19.99
CA SER A 165 4.78 -17.76 -21.15
C SER A 165 5.68 -17.78 -22.37
N ILE A 166 6.98 -17.45 -22.23
CA ILE A 166 7.95 -17.57 -23.33
C ILE A 166 8.03 -19.03 -23.79
N ARG A 167 8.09 -20.00 -22.88
CA ARG A 167 8.21 -21.43 -23.21
C ARG A 167 6.93 -22.02 -23.81
N PHE A 168 5.76 -21.49 -23.47
CA PHE A 168 4.47 -21.90 -24.04
C PHE A 168 4.15 -21.21 -25.36
N PHE A 169 4.57 -19.96 -25.55
CA PHE A 169 4.33 -19.16 -26.76
C PHE A 169 5.50 -19.14 -27.76
N THR A 170 6.62 -19.83 -27.47
CA THR A 170 7.56 -20.23 -28.53
C THR A 170 7.19 -21.63 -29.04
N PRO A 171 6.50 -21.75 -30.19
CA PRO A 171 6.50 -22.99 -30.94
C PRO A 171 7.89 -23.18 -31.55
N GLY A 172 8.83 -23.74 -30.78
CA GLY A 172 10.20 -23.94 -31.28
C GLY A 172 11.28 -24.37 -30.28
N GLY A 173 10.95 -24.69 -29.03
CA GLY A 173 11.94 -25.03 -28.00
C GLY A 173 11.86 -26.44 -27.42
N PHE A 174 11.30 -27.39 -28.18
CA PHE A 174 11.42 -28.82 -27.91
C PHE A 174 12.55 -29.43 -28.75
N SER A 175 13.77 -28.91 -28.61
CA SER A 175 14.88 -29.85 -28.54
C SER A 175 14.82 -30.38 -27.11
N LYS A 176 14.16 -31.52 -26.87
CA LYS A 176 14.90 -32.77 -26.70
C LYS A 176 16.42 -32.51 -26.78
N ARG A 177 16.99 -31.95 -25.71
CA ARG A 177 18.22 -32.53 -25.17
C ARG A 177 17.80 -33.91 -24.69
N GLY A 178 17.56 -34.79 -25.67
CA GLY A 178 17.68 -36.20 -25.43
C GLY A 178 19.00 -36.33 -24.69
N LYS A 179 18.99 -37.14 -23.65
CA LYS A 179 20.07 -38.09 -23.49
C LYS A 179 20.43 -38.56 -24.90
N LYS A 180 21.44 -37.92 -25.53
CA LYS A 180 22.43 -38.69 -26.24
C LYS A 180 22.90 -39.63 -25.16
N ALA A 181 22.30 -40.82 -25.17
CA ALA A 181 23.03 -41.98 -24.74
C ALA A 181 24.41 -41.78 -25.35
N SER A 182 25.39 -41.78 -24.46
CA SER A 182 26.74 -42.16 -24.82
C SER A 182 26.63 -43.54 -25.48
N GLU A 183 26.17 -43.58 -26.73
CA GLU A 183 26.66 -44.48 -27.75
C GLU A 183 28.13 -44.09 -27.83
N THR A 184 28.90 -44.77 -26.98
CA THR A 184 30.29 -45.08 -27.22
C THR A 184 30.52 -45.09 -28.71
N GLU A 185 31.48 -44.30 -29.19
CA GLU A 185 32.00 -44.35 -30.55
C GLU A 185 32.55 -45.75 -30.79
N THR A 186 31.65 -46.69 -31.00
CA THR A 186 31.96 -48.08 -31.23
C THR A 186 32.46 -48.12 -32.67
N PRO A 187 33.57 -48.82 -32.96
CA PRO A 187 34.12 -48.88 -34.31
C PRO A 187 33.08 -49.24 -35.40
N LEU A 188 32.01 -49.95 -35.03
CA LEU A 188 30.85 -50.25 -35.88
C LEU A 188 30.04 -49.02 -36.34
N SER A 189 29.89 -47.98 -35.52
CA SER A 189 29.13 -46.78 -35.90
C SER A 189 29.90 -45.93 -36.92
N ILE A 190 31.21 -45.84 -36.78
CA ILE A 190 32.14 -45.21 -37.73
C ILE A 190 32.11 -45.96 -39.07
N LEU A 191 32.16 -47.30 -39.04
CA LEU A 191 32.06 -48.14 -40.24
C LEU A 191 30.75 -47.94 -41.01
N LYS A 192 29.62 -47.93 -40.30
CA LYS A 192 28.30 -47.67 -40.92
C LYS A 192 28.24 -46.30 -41.57
N GLN A 193 28.86 -45.29 -40.94
CA GLN A 193 28.89 -43.94 -41.48
C GLN A 193 29.73 -43.85 -42.77
N ARG A 194 30.88 -44.52 -42.83
CA ARG A 194 31.73 -44.53 -44.04
C ARG A 194 31.08 -45.30 -45.19
N TYR A 195 30.43 -46.41 -44.90
CA TYR A 195 29.64 -47.15 -45.90
C TYR A 195 28.49 -46.29 -46.43
N ALA A 196 27.75 -45.60 -45.56
CA ALA A 196 26.66 -44.71 -45.97
C ALA A 196 27.14 -43.51 -46.81
N LYS A 197 28.38 -43.07 -46.62
CA LYS A 197 29.02 -42.05 -47.44
C LYS A 197 29.58 -42.59 -48.77
N GLY A 198 29.58 -43.91 -48.98
CA GLY A 198 30.16 -44.56 -50.15
C GLY A 198 31.69 -44.56 -50.17
N GLU A 199 32.33 -44.29 -49.02
CA GLU A 199 33.80 -44.24 -48.90
C GLU A 199 34.43 -45.65 -48.84
N ILE A 200 33.61 -46.68 -48.54
CA ILE A 200 34.01 -48.08 -48.51
C ILE A 200 32.98 -48.93 -49.26
N THR A 201 33.45 -50.01 -49.87
CA THR A 201 32.61 -50.97 -50.59
C THR A 201 31.84 -51.88 -49.63
N LYS A 202 30.83 -52.58 -50.13
CA LYS A 202 29.99 -53.46 -49.30
C LYS A 202 30.81 -54.63 -48.75
N GLU A 203 31.76 -55.10 -49.53
CA GLU A 203 32.67 -56.19 -49.22
C GLU A 203 33.58 -55.81 -48.05
N GLU A 204 34.22 -54.64 -48.12
CA GLU A 204 35.08 -54.11 -47.03
C GLU A 204 34.29 -53.85 -45.74
N PHE A 205 33.06 -53.36 -45.85
CA PHE A 205 32.20 -53.15 -44.69
C PHE A 205 31.87 -54.47 -43.96
N LEU A 206 31.59 -55.54 -44.70
CA LEU A 206 31.25 -56.84 -44.12
C LEU A 206 32.44 -57.49 -43.41
N GLU A 207 33.64 -57.43 -44.01
CA GLU A 207 34.87 -57.99 -43.43
C GLU A 207 35.26 -57.29 -42.11
N MET A 208 35.22 -55.95 -42.09
CA MET A 208 35.55 -55.17 -40.90
C MET A 208 34.47 -55.32 -39.81
N LYS A 209 33.19 -55.50 -40.20
CA LYS A 209 32.11 -55.78 -39.26
C LYS A 209 32.28 -57.13 -38.58
N GLU A 210 32.66 -58.17 -39.31
CA GLU A 210 32.91 -59.50 -38.71
C GLU A 210 34.11 -59.47 -37.75
N THR A 211 35.18 -58.78 -38.14
CA THR A 211 36.39 -58.64 -37.30
C THR A 211 36.09 -57.94 -35.96
N LEU A 212 35.17 -56.98 -35.96
CA LEU A 212 34.80 -56.23 -34.75
C LEU A 212 33.76 -56.93 -33.85
N LEU A 213 33.11 -57.99 -34.35
CA LEU A 213 32.14 -58.79 -33.60
C LEU A 213 32.73 -60.11 -33.07
N LYS A 214 34.01 -60.38 -33.38
CA LYS A 214 34.80 -61.51 -32.91
C LYS A 214 35.57 -61.14 -31.64
#